data_AF-A0A966H8B5-F1
#
_entry.id   AF-A0A966H8B5-F1
#
_cell.length_a   1.000
_cell.length_b   1.000
_cell.length_c   1.000
_cell.angle_alpha   90.00
_cell.angle_beta   90.00
_cell.angle_gamma   90.00
#
_symmetry.space_group_name_H-M   'P 1'
#
loop_
_entity.id
_entity.type
_entity.pdbx_description
1 polymer ?
#
loop_
_entity_poly.entity_id
_entity_poly.type
_entity_poly.pdbx_seq_one_letter_code
_entity_poly.pdbx_strand_id
1 'polypeptide(L)'
;MNDADPKEVSSNIFLLVAKYLAAILVGFGLFTLSFRFLRRVFLSYRIRFQYQDHIIIFSLDPIAKSIAEQLLGAGYKVVIVENQEEHPALEAMEEKGAVIITANPYEKKTLDMVGLSRAKICILAHTEDIENVQLADKISSYAYQFNLDTARGTHDVLKIFMHIDEFENIDVIKDYFDINNTDEHYDLHAFSINQLAAQKIYDAYAPHKYFAAQNSEEHSIAIIGCNKTAEFFILENIILSHYAGKERLKIYLVDKDVEQFYHDFHYQYPFCDEYVELIPVKLLNANFFANFAWSKAHIEKLAEVNAAYFFGESDSVVMSSAASFRQFLYTQTRNITQIPLIITLPEDSGIYDFLNENDMHKNEVEQMFRTSLNMHYVRRQSDTFSGKSLIEESETIDSMSRVINYYYAVSYEFPTLLAKHFQAKAEDGLVNRLTEYLENYPIQHEAISEAGLESDFIEYLSAQTGIGEKELYQVFSVKKQWNVLSNRKKDSNRYAARNLDARFYMMQLIGCWPVNRENMIKFYPRLATVEHTRWSAEKMVFNFRYGPYPAERKDKVVLKEVLKIHDQLIPYEKLTEEEKKKDLNLFLLMPLLYKLKQTRNKQVG
;
A
#
# COMPACT_ATOMS: atom_id res chain seq x y z
N MET A 1 85.39 -11.43 50.30
CA MET A 1 84.65 -12.61 50.79
C MET A 1 83.17 -12.27 50.71
N ASN A 2 82.43 -13.05 49.94
CA ASN A 2 81.00 -12.93 49.54
C ASN A 2 80.77 -11.78 48.53
N ASP A 3 80.76 -11.99 47.21
CA ASP A 3 80.21 -13.10 46.40
C ASP A 3 78.71 -13.31 46.64
N ALA A 4 77.92 -12.42 46.03
CA ALA A 4 76.50 -12.61 45.73
C ALA A 4 76.12 -11.60 44.63
N ASP A 5 76.52 -11.92 43.40
CA ASP A 5 75.91 -11.39 42.18
C ASP A 5 74.40 -11.75 42.24
N PRO A 6 73.46 -10.79 42.21
CA PRO A 6 72.06 -11.14 42.10
C PRO A 6 71.87 -11.72 40.70
N LYS A 7 71.83 -13.06 40.63
CA LYS A 7 71.43 -13.83 39.45
C LYS A 7 70.39 -13.04 38.67
N GLU A 8 70.76 -12.62 37.46
CA GLU A 8 69.79 -12.25 36.44
C GLU A 8 68.70 -13.31 36.49
N VAL A 9 67.51 -12.91 36.98
CA VAL A 9 66.34 -13.77 36.93
C VAL A 9 66.15 -14.03 35.46
N SER A 10 66.51 -15.25 35.07
CA SER A 10 66.38 -15.84 33.75
C SER A 10 65.27 -15.13 33.00
N SER A 11 65.58 -14.53 31.86
CA SER A 11 64.61 -13.90 30.96
C SER A 11 63.39 -14.79 30.87
N ASN A 12 62.37 -14.49 31.68
CA ASN A 12 61.29 -15.43 31.89
C ASN A 12 60.54 -15.39 30.57
N ILE A 13 60.70 -16.44 29.76
CA ILE A 13 60.18 -16.48 28.39
C ILE A 13 58.69 -16.18 28.41
N PHE A 14 57.99 -16.62 29.47
CA PHE A 14 56.59 -16.28 29.72
C PHE A 14 56.35 -14.77 29.88
N LEU A 15 57.25 -14.03 30.52
CA LEU A 15 57.15 -12.58 30.71
C LEU A 15 57.45 -11.81 29.41
N LEU A 16 58.35 -12.33 28.57
CA LEU A 16 58.62 -11.77 27.24
C LEU A 16 57.43 -12.02 26.29
N VAL A 17 56.91 -13.25 26.28
CA VAL A 17 55.71 -13.63 25.53
C VAL A 17 54.50 -12.81 25.98
N ALA A 18 54.31 -12.61 27.28
CA ALA A 18 53.24 -11.77 27.82
C ALA A 18 53.34 -10.31 27.36
N LYS A 19 54.56 -9.73 27.31
CA LYS A 19 54.77 -8.36 26.81
C LYS A 19 54.43 -8.23 25.32
N TYR A 20 54.83 -9.19 24.49
CA TYR A 20 54.50 -9.19 23.07
C TYR A 20 53.00 -9.41 22.83
N LEU A 21 52.36 -10.34 23.55
CA LEU A 21 50.91 -10.53 23.50
C LEU A 21 50.15 -9.26 23.92
N ALA A 22 50.60 -8.58 24.98
CA ALA A 22 50.01 -7.31 25.41
C ALA A 22 50.15 -6.23 24.34
N ALA A 23 51.32 -6.10 23.71
CA ALA A 23 51.54 -5.14 22.61
C ALA A 23 50.68 -5.46 21.38
N ILE A 24 50.52 -6.74 21.04
CA ILE A 24 49.63 -7.19 19.96
C ILE A 24 48.17 -6.89 20.30
N LEU A 25 47.71 -7.14 21.53
CA LEU A 25 46.35 -6.84 21.97
C LEU A 25 46.05 -5.33 21.92
N VAL A 26 46.97 -4.50 22.40
CA VAL A 26 46.84 -3.04 22.33
C VAL A 26 46.84 -2.57 20.87
N GLY A 27 47.75 -3.09 20.05
CA GLY A 27 47.82 -2.79 18.62
C GLY A 27 46.56 -3.24 17.86
N PHE A 28 46.05 -4.42 18.16
CA PHE A 28 44.80 -4.95 17.62
C PHE A 28 43.63 -4.06 18.05
N GLY A 29 43.53 -3.70 19.33
CA GLY A 29 42.50 -2.78 19.84
C GLY A 29 42.49 -1.44 19.12
N LEU A 30 43.65 -0.78 19.00
CA LEU A 30 43.82 0.48 18.27
C LEU A 30 43.50 0.34 16.78
N PHE A 31 43.90 -0.78 16.16
CA PHE A 31 43.57 -1.09 14.78
C PHE A 31 42.06 -1.29 14.59
N THR A 32 41.38 -2.08 15.43
CA THR A 32 39.92 -2.25 15.34
C THR A 32 39.18 -0.93 15.50
N LEU A 33 39.61 -0.05 16.42
CA LEU A 33 38.98 1.27 16.60
C LEU A 33 39.18 2.16 15.37
N SER A 34 40.41 2.21 14.84
CA SER A 34 40.75 3.01 13.66
C SER A 34 40.07 2.46 12.40
N PHE A 35 40.06 1.14 12.23
CA PHE A 35 39.42 0.45 11.12
C PHE A 35 37.90 0.67 11.13
N ARG A 36 37.24 0.67 12.29
CA ARG A 36 35.81 1.04 12.41
C ARG A 36 35.55 2.45 11.88
N PHE A 37 36.37 3.43 12.25
CA PHE A 37 36.23 4.80 11.76
C PHE A 37 36.48 4.89 10.23
N LEU A 38 37.55 4.26 9.74
CA LEU A 38 37.87 4.19 8.31
C LEU A 38 36.77 3.50 7.50
N ARG A 39 36.20 2.40 8.01
CA ARG A 39 35.06 1.69 7.40
C ARG A 39 33.85 2.61 7.30
N ARG A 40 33.48 3.31 8.38
CA ARG A 40 32.35 4.26 8.39
C ARG A 40 32.53 5.38 7.37
N VAL A 41 33.72 5.94 7.29
CA VAL A 41 34.06 6.95 6.28
C VAL A 41 33.94 6.34 4.88
N PHE A 42 34.57 5.21 4.61
CA PHE A 42 34.51 4.53 3.31
C PHE A 42 33.08 4.22 2.86
N LEU A 43 32.24 3.67 3.74
CA LEU A 43 30.83 3.39 3.45
C LEU A 43 30.05 4.66 3.12
N SER A 44 30.24 5.75 3.88
CA SER A 44 29.58 7.03 3.59
C SER A 44 30.01 7.61 2.24
N TYR A 45 31.29 7.49 1.87
CA TYR A 45 31.78 7.87 0.54
C TYR A 45 31.18 6.97 -0.54
N ARG A 46 31.12 5.65 -0.31
CA ARG A 46 30.53 4.68 -1.24
C ARG A 46 29.06 5.01 -1.52
N ILE A 47 28.26 5.25 -0.48
CA ILE A 47 26.85 5.63 -0.64
C ILE A 47 26.76 6.96 -1.38
N ARG A 48 27.46 8.00 -0.90
CA ARG A 48 27.38 9.35 -1.46
C ARG A 48 27.72 9.40 -2.95
N PHE A 49 28.68 8.61 -3.42
CA PHE A 49 29.15 8.67 -4.80
C PHE A 49 28.58 7.56 -5.71
N GLN A 50 28.38 6.34 -5.22
CA GLN A 50 27.99 5.19 -6.06
C GLN A 50 26.51 4.80 -5.97
N TYR A 51 25.78 5.23 -4.93
CA TYR A 51 24.39 4.83 -4.73
C TYR A 51 23.46 5.90 -5.30
N GLN A 52 22.45 5.42 -6.03
CA GLN A 52 21.29 6.16 -6.52
C GLN A 52 20.10 5.23 -6.40
N ASP A 53 18.94 5.83 -6.13
CA ASP A 53 17.66 5.13 -6.00
C ASP A 53 17.68 3.97 -4.98
N HIS A 54 18.55 4.05 -3.99
CA HIS A 54 18.63 3.08 -2.91
C HIS A 54 17.52 3.31 -1.87
N ILE A 55 17.32 2.30 -1.03
CA ILE A 55 16.32 2.31 0.05
C ILE A 55 17.05 2.51 1.37
N ILE A 56 16.54 3.41 2.20
CA ILE A 56 17.03 3.62 3.56
C ILE A 56 16.00 3.04 4.52
N ILE A 57 16.43 2.21 5.46
CA ILE A 57 15.59 1.67 6.53
C ILE A 57 16.16 2.16 7.86
N PHE A 58 15.30 2.74 8.68
CA PHE A 58 15.67 3.20 10.01
C PHE A 58 15.20 2.17 11.05
N SER A 59 16.12 1.84 11.96
CA SER A 59 16.08 0.75 12.94
C SER A 59 16.12 -0.68 12.37
N LEU A 60 16.38 -1.64 13.25
CA LEU A 60 16.33 -3.08 13.02
C LEU A 60 15.24 -3.77 13.86
N ASP A 61 14.19 -3.04 14.19
CA ASP A 61 12.99 -3.61 14.81
C ASP A 61 12.38 -4.74 13.96
N PRO A 62 11.57 -5.64 14.55
CA PRO A 62 11.10 -6.84 13.85
C PRO A 62 10.46 -6.56 12.47
N ILE A 63 9.68 -5.49 12.37
CA ILE A 63 9.04 -5.06 11.12
C ILE A 63 10.09 -4.55 10.13
N ALA A 64 10.92 -3.58 10.54
CA ALA A 64 12.00 -3.02 9.73
C ALA A 64 12.97 -4.10 9.22
N LYS A 65 13.36 -5.04 10.08
CA LYS A 65 14.21 -6.18 9.75
C LYS A 65 13.58 -7.07 8.69
N SER A 66 12.32 -7.48 8.87
CA SER A 66 11.61 -8.30 7.88
C SER A 66 11.53 -7.61 6.52
N ILE A 67 11.19 -6.31 6.50
CA ILE A 67 11.19 -5.50 5.28
C ILE A 67 12.58 -5.48 4.64
N ALA A 68 13.65 -5.28 5.42
CA ALA A 68 15.03 -5.29 4.94
C ALA A 68 15.40 -6.62 4.29
N GLU A 69 15.04 -7.74 4.91
CA GLU A 69 15.30 -9.08 4.39
C GLU A 69 14.61 -9.33 3.04
N GLN A 70 13.34 -8.94 2.93
CA GLN A 70 12.58 -9.08 1.69
C GLN A 70 13.15 -8.21 0.56
N LEU A 71 13.56 -6.98 0.86
CA LEU A 71 14.14 -6.07 -0.12
C LEU A 71 15.54 -6.51 -0.57
N LEU A 72 16.38 -6.97 0.35
CA LEU A 72 17.70 -7.54 0.03
C LEU A 72 17.56 -8.81 -0.81
N GLY A 73 16.62 -9.70 -0.44
CA GLY A 73 16.33 -10.92 -1.19
C GLY A 73 15.85 -10.65 -2.62
N ALA A 74 15.16 -9.53 -2.85
CA ALA A 74 14.75 -9.06 -4.17
C ALA A 74 15.86 -8.28 -4.93
N GLY A 75 17.05 -8.11 -4.34
CA GLY A 75 18.21 -7.47 -4.98
C GLY A 75 18.25 -5.94 -4.90
N TYR A 76 17.42 -5.33 -4.05
CA TYR A 76 17.47 -3.88 -3.83
C TYR A 76 18.72 -3.48 -3.03
N LYS A 77 19.22 -2.27 -3.31
CA LYS A 77 20.28 -1.65 -2.52
C LYS A 77 19.68 -1.06 -1.24
N VAL A 78 19.95 -1.69 -0.09
CA VAL A 78 19.42 -1.27 1.21
C VAL A 78 20.54 -0.71 2.09
N VAL A 79 20.29 0.49 2.63
CA VAL A 79 21.11 1.13 3.68
C VAL A 79 20.31 1.10 4.98
N ILE A 80 20.87 0.53 6.03
CA ILE A 80 20.20 0.40 7.33
C ILE A 80 20.86 1.37 8.32
N VAL A 81 20.05 2.15 9.03
CA VAL A 81 20.48 3.07 10.09
C VAL A 81 20.04 2.50 11.42
N GLU A 82 20.99 2.05 12.22
CA GLU A 82 20.73 1.51 13.56
C GLU A 82 21.46 2.38 14.60
N ASN A 83 20.81 2.70 15.72
CA ASN A 83 21.41 3.50 16.78
C ASN A 83 22.24 2.62 17.73
N GLN A 84 21.89 1.34 17.88
CA GLN A 84 22.56 0.39 18.76
C GLN A 84 23.74 -0.32 18.08
N GLU A 85 24.96 -0.14 18.60
CA GLU A 85 26.20 -0.75 18.07
C GLU A 85 26.27 -2.28 18.17
N GLU A 86 25.49 -2.88 19.08
CA GLU A 86 25.54 -4.31 19.37
C GLU A 86 24.21 -5.03 19.06
N HIS A 87 23.41 -4.48 18.14
CA HIS A 87 22.14 -5.11 17.77
C HIS A 87 22.37 -6.50 17.13
N PRO A 88 21.70 -7.58 17.60
CA PRO A 88 21.99 -8.95 17.17
C PRO A 88 21.83 -9.21 15.67
N ALA A 89 20.99 -8.42 14.99
CA ALA A 89 20.71 -8.59 13.57
C ALA A 89 21.74 -7.90 12.64
N LEU A 90 22.70 -7.12 13.15
CA LEU A 90 23.63 -6.35 12.31
C LEU A 90 24.46 -7.25 11.41
N GLU A 91 25.11 -8.27 11.97
CA GLU A 91 25.97 -9.19 11.22
C GLU A 91 25.16 -9.96 10.16
N ALA A 92 24.00 -10.50 10.54
CA ALA A 92 23.12 -11.21 9.61
C ALA A 92 22.64 -10.33 8.45
N MET A 93 22.38 -9.04 8.66
CA MET A 93 21.97 -8.12 7.60
C MET A 93 23.15 -7.72 6.69
N GLU A 94 24.35 -7.53 7.26
CA GLU A 94 25.57 -7.30 6.48
C GLU A 94 25.89 -8.47 5.56
N GLU A 95 25.77 -9.70 6.05
CA GLU A 95 25.97 -10.93 5.24
C GLU A 95 24.97 -11.03 4.09
N LYS A 96 23.73 -10.58 4.29
CA LYS A 96 22.70 -10.48 3.24
C LYS A 96 22.93 -9.31 2.26
N GLY A 97 23.98 -8.50 2.46
CA GLY A 97 24.39 -7.43 1.55
C GLY A 97 23.92 -6.02 1.92
N ALA A 98 23.33 -5.83 3.11
CA ALA A 98 22.96 -4.50 3.59
C ALA A 98 24.20 -3.63 3.85
N VAL A 99 24.08 -2.32 3.61
CA VAL A 99 25.06 -1.35 4.12
C VAL A 99 24.56 -0.80 5.44
N ILE A 100 25.28 -1.11 6.52
CA ILE A 100 24.89 -0.68 7.87
C ILE A 100 25.64 0.59 8.28
N ILE A 101 24.88 1.57 8.77
CA ILE A 101 25.38 2.81 9.35
C ILE A 101 24.91 2.87 10.79
N THR A 102 25.82 2.63 11.74
CA THR A 102 25.51 2.81 13.15
C THR A 102 25.67 4.26 13.57
N ALA A 103 24.56 4.96 13.77
CA ALA A 103 24.53 6.38 14.08
C ALA A 103 23.15 6.82 14.61
N ASN A 104 23.11 7.94 15.33
CA ASN A 104 21.85 8.56 15.72
C ASN A 104 21.12 9.14 14.48
N PRO A 105 19.89 8.69 14.17
CA PRO A 105 19.16 9.14 12.98
C PRO A 105 18.65 10.58 13.07
N TYR A 106 18.60 11.17 14.26
CA TYR A 106 18.18 12.55 14.49
C TYR A 106 19.26 13.60 14.16
N GLU A 107 20.49 13.16 13.86
CA GLU A 107 21.59 14.02 13.46
C GLU A 107 21.60 14.29 11.95
N LYS A 108 21.76 15.56 11.56
CA LYS A 108 21.91 15.94 10.13
C LYS A 108 23.03 15.14 9.44
N LYS A 109 24.16 14.97 10.15
CA LYS A 109 25.33 14.24 9.62
C LYS A 109 24.97 12.82 9.21
N THR A 110 24.08 12.16 9.95
CA THR A 110 23.60 10.81 9.63
C THR A 110 22.80 10.81 8.34
N LEU A 111 21.86 11.75 8.18
CA LEU A 111 21.06 11.90 6.96
C LEU A 111 21.93 12.18 5.71
N ASP A 112 22.98 12.98 5.88
CA ASP A 112 23.98 13.23 4.82
C ASP A 112 24.77 11.94 4.49
N MET A 113 25.19 11.19 5.50
CA MET A 113 25.98 9.95 5.36
C MET A 113 25.23 8.84 4.63
N VAL A 114 23.93 8.70 4.88
CA VAL A 114 23.08 7.67 4.27
C VAL A 114 22.62 8.06 2.86
N GLY A 115 23.01 9.25 2.40
CA GLY A 115 22.71 9.74 1.06
C GLY A 115 21.21 10.00 0.86
N LEU A 116 20.52 10.56 1.86
CA LEU A 116 19.08 10.82 1.82
C LEU A 116 18.64 11.57 0.56
N SER A 117 19.46 12.52 0.08
CA SER A 117 19.18 13.29 -1.13
C SER A 117 19.11 12.46 -2.42
N ARG A 118 19.72 11.27 -2.46
CA ARG A 118 19.75 10.37 -3.64
C ARG A 118 18.93 9.10 -3.44
N ALA A 119 18.36 8.89 -2.25
CA ALA A 119 17.56 7.71 -1.94
C ALA A 119 16.19 7.79 -2.62
N LYS A 120 15.67 6.65 -3.08
CA LYS A 120 14.30 6.56 -3.65
C LYS A 120 13.26 6.52 -2.53
N ILE A 121 13.53 5.70 -1.52
CA ILE A 121 12.59 5.36 -0.44
C ILE A 121 13.30 5.43 0.91
N CYS A 122 12.59 5.97 1.89
CA CYS A 122 12.90 5.88 3.31
C CYS A 122 11.80 5.04 4.00
N ILE A 123 12.16 4.10 4.87
CA ILE A 123 11.22 3.28 5.64
C ILE A 123 11.48 3.50 7.14
N LEU A 124 10.42 3.89 7.85
CA LEU A 124 10.38 4.15 9.28
C LEU A 124 9.45 3.10 9.90
N ALA A 125 10.01 2.10 10.56
CA ALA A 125 9.25 0.97 11.07
C ALA A 125 9.71 0.55 12.47
N HIS A 126 9.91 1.54 13.34
CA HIS A 126 10.10 1.35 14.77
C HIS A 126 8.83 0.81 15.42
N THR A 127 8.98 0.08 16.54
CA THR A 127 7.84 -0.51 17.27
C THR A 127 6.93 0.53 17.91
N GLU A 128 7.46 1.72 18.18
CA GLU A 128 6.72 2.84 18.76
C GLU A 128 6.37 3.88 17.69
N ASP A 129 5.08 4.15 17.50
CA ASP A 129 4.58 5.10 16.51
C ASP A 129 5.18 6.51 16.69
N ILE A 130 5.42 6.94 17.93
CA ILE A 130 5.97 8.26 18.22
C ILE A 130 7.38 8.47 17.64
N GLU A 131 8.24 7.44 17.67
CA GLU A 131 9.59 7.49 17.09
C GLU A 131 9.51 7.59 15.56
N ASN A 132 8.58 6.84 14.94
CA ASN A 132 8.34 6.92 13.49
C ASN A 132 7.89 8.34 13.07
N VAL A 133 6.99 8.95 13.84
CA VAL A 133 6.50 10.32 13.57
C VAL A 133 7.61 11.36 13.74
N GLN A 134 8.37 11.29 14.84
CA GLN A 134 9.47 12.23 15.11
C GLN A 134 10.55 12.15 14.04
N LEU A 135 10.89 10.94 13.59
CA LEU A 135 11.89 10.75 12.56
C LEU A 135 11.40 11.22 11.19
N ALA A 136 10.12 11.03 10.86
CA ALA A 136 9.56 11.59 9.63
C ALA A 136 9.54 13.12 9.65
N ASP A 137 9.19 13.75 10.77
CA ASP A 137 9.26 15.20 10.93
C ASP A 137 10.70 15.72 10.76
N LYS A 138 11.68 14.97 11.26
CA LYS A 138 13.09 15.29 11.06
C LYS A 138 13.50 15.21 9.59
N ILE A 139 13.07 14.17 8.88
CA ILE A 139 13.37 13.94 7.46
C ILE A 139 12.66 14.96 6.58
N SER A 140 11.38 15.26 6.85
CA SER A 140 10.60 16.27 6.13
C SER A 140 11.22 17.66 6.31
N SER A 141 11.59 18.02 7.54
CA SER A 141 12.28 19.27 7.86
C SER A 141 13.62 19.37 7.13
N TYR A 142 14.38 18.28 7.05
CA TYR A 142 15.62 18.24 6.27
C TYR A 142 15.34 18.41 4.77
N ALA A 143 14.31 17.74 4.25
CA ALA A 143 13.94 17.83 2.83
C ALA A 143 13.58 19.26 2.42
N TYR A 144 12.82 19.96 3.27
CA TYR A 144 12.47 21.37 3.14
C TYR A 144 13.71 22.27 3.21
N GLN A 145 14.49 22.19 4.30
CA GLN A 145 15.63 23.09 4.55
C GLN A 145 16.72 23.02 3.46
N PHE A 146 16.87 21.86 2.80
CA PHE A 146 17.89 21.64 1.79
C PHE A 146 17.34 21.52 0.37
N ASN A 147 16.06 21.89 0.13
CA ASN A 147 15.39 21.86 -1.18
C ASN A 147 15.71 20.59 -1.97
N LEU A 148 15.45 19.43 -1.35
CA LEU A 148 15.82 18.15 -1.94
C LEU A 148 15.18 17.94 -3.31
N ASP A 149 13.96 18.42 -3.54
CA ASP A 149 13.28 18.46 -4.83
C ASP A 149 14.17 19.07 -5.93
N THR A 150 14.76 20.24 -5.68
CA THR A 150 15.63 20.93 -6.63
C THR A 150 16.97 20.20 -6.78
N ALA A 151 17.53 19.68 -5.69
CA ALA A 151 18.78 18.92 -5.69
C ALA A 151 18.66 17.57 -6.43
N ARG A 152 17.45 17.02 -6.50
CA ARG A 152 17.14 15.73 -7.14
C ARG A 152 16.94 15.84 -8.64
N GLY A 153 16.76 17.04 -9.19
CA GLY A 153 16.66 17.28 -10.63
C GLY A 153 15.48 16.53 -11.24
N THR A 154 15.75 15.50 -12.04
CA THR A 154 14.71 14.65 -12.68
C THR A 154 14.27 13.45 -11.84
N HIS A 155 14.89 13.19 -10.69
CA HIS A 155 14.52 12.06 -9.83
C HIS A 155 13.20 12.37 -9.10
N ASP A 156 12.42 11.33 -8.80
CA ASP A 156 11.18 11.48 -8.02
C ASP A 156 11.47 12.06 -6.63
N VAL A 157 10.47 12.73 -6.06
CA VAL A 157 10.50 13.19 -4.67
C VAL A 157 10.79 12.01 -3.72
N LEU A 158 11.43 12.29 -2.58
CA LEU A 158 11.73 11.24 -1.61
C LEU A 158 10.42 10.63 -1.09
N LYS A 159 10.24 9.33 -1.27
CA LYS A 159 9.13 8.60 -0.66
C LYS A 159 9.47 8.21 0.78
N ILE A 160 8.63 8.57 1.73
CA ILE A 160 8.77 8.22 3.15
C ILE A 160 7.66 7.26 3.50
N PHE A 161 7.98 6.00 3.80
CA PHE A 161 7.04 5.00 4.30
C PHE A 161 7.14 4.97 5.81
N MET A 162 6.03 5.26 6.50
CA MET A 162 5.97 5.33 7.94
C MET A 162 4.99 4.27 8.46
N HIS A 163 5.48 3.35 9.27
CA HIS A 163 4.64 2.42 9.99
C HIS A 163 3.93 3.13 11.14
N ILE A 164 2.62 2.92 11.22
CA ILE A 164 1.79 3.34 12.34
C ILE A 164 0.88 2.16 12.67
N ASP A 165 0.95 1.67 13.90
CA ASP A 165 0.12 0.54 14.32
C ASP A 165 -1.32 0.99 14.61
N GLU A 166 -1.47 2.13 15.30
CA GLU A 166 -2.79 2.67 15.66
C GLU A 166 -3.42 3.47 14.52
N PHE A 167 -4.53 2.97 13.97
CA PHE A 167 -5.25 3.61 12.85
C PHE A 167 -5.70 5.05 13.14
N GLU A 168 -6.09 5.33 14.39
CA GLU A 168 -6.53 6.67 14.80
C GLU A 168 -5.42 7.72 14.62
N ASN A 169 -4.16 7.29 14.77
CA ASN A 169 -3.00 8.15 14.59
C ASN A 169 -2.72 8.42 13.10
N ILE A 170 -2.95 7.44 12.21
CA ILE A 170 -2.68 7.57 10.76
C ILE A 170 -3.37 8.80 10.18
N ASP A 171 -4.64 8.97 10.50
CA ASP A 171 -5.47 10.02 9.92
C ASP A 171 -5.02 11.42 10.35
N VAL A 172 -4.74 11.60 11.64
CA VAL A 172 -4.23 12.86 12.21
C VAL A 172 -2.84 13.18 11.68
N ILE A 173 -1.99 12.18 11.55
CA ILE A 173 -0.61 12.33 11.07
C ILE A 173 -0.60 12.70 9.59
N LYS A 174 -1.38 12.01 8.74
CA LYS A 174 -1.51 12.36 7.32
C LYS A 174 -1.97 13.81 7.16
N ASP A 175 -3.00 14.22 7.90
CA ASP A 175 -3.54 15.57 7.84
C ASP A 175 -2.48 16.62 8.33
N TYR A 176 -1.69 16.31 9.37
CA TYR A 176 -0.58 17.16 9.84
C TYR A 176 0.52 17.37 8.80
N PHE A 177 0.99 16.28 8.18
CA PHE A 177 2.05 16.36 7.17
C PHE A 177 1.56 16.99 5.87
N ASP A 178 0.31 16.76 5.48
CA ASP A 178 -0.29 17.40 4.29
C ASP A 178 -0.35 18.92 4.41
N ILE A 179 -0.68 19.46 5.59
CA ILE A 179 -0.70 20.91 5.85
C ILE A 179 0.70 21.52 5.71
N ASN A 180 1.74 20.78 6.09
CA ASN A 180 3.13 21.26 6.12
C ASN A 180 3.93 20.95 4.84
N ASN A 181 3.34 20.27 3.84
CA ASN A 181 4.01 19.86 2.61
C ASN A 181 3.55 20.68 1.38
N THR A 182 3.53 22.00 1.49
CA THR A 182 3.00 22.89 0.43
C THR A 182 3.84 22.92 -0.85
N ASP A 183 5.11 22.51 -0.77
CA ASP A 183 6.13 22.70 -1.82
C ASP A 183 6.71 21.37 -2.35
N GLU A 184 6.01 20.25 -2.17
CA GLU A 184 6.32 18.95 -2.81
C GLU A 184 7.70 18.34 -2.47
N HIS A 185 8.24 18.59 -1.27
CA HIS A 185 9.60 18.16 -0.96
C HIS A 185 9.72 16.64 -0.75
N TYR A 186 8.64 15.97 -0.39
CA TYR A 186 8.57 14.52 -0.12
C TYR A 186 7.15 13.98 -0.36
N ASP A 187 7.04 12.66 -0.43
CA ASP A 187 5.78 11.92 -0.55
C ASP A 187 5.66 10.95 0.63
N LEU A 188 4.75 11.22 1.56
CA LEU A 188 4.59 10.46 2.81
C LEU A 188 3.50 9.40 2.69
N HIS A 189 3.87 8.15 2.96
CA HIS A 189 2.98 6.98 3.01
C HIS A 189 2.95 6.44 4.43
N ALA A 190 1.97 6.88 5.22
CA ALA A 190 1.64 6.23 6.47
C ALA A 190 0.90 4.91 6.19
N PHE A 191 1.37 3.81 6.77
CA PHE A 191 0.84 2.47 6.57
C PHE A 191 0.74 1.68 7.87
N SER A 192 -0.23 0.77 7.92
CA SER A 192 -0.32 -0.29 8.92
C SER A 192 -0.15 -1.65 8.25
N ILE A 193 0.51 -2.60 8.91
CA ILE A 193 0.62 -3.99 8.42
C ILE A 193 -0.76 -4.59 8.16
N ASN A 194 -1.70 -4.38 9.08
CA ASN A 194 -3.04 -4.94 8.99
C ASN A 194 -3.81 -4.36 7.80
N GLN A 195 -3.66 -3.06 7.54
CA GLN A 195 -4.29 -2.40 6.40
C GLN A 195 -3.70 -2.90 5.08
N LEU A 196 -2.36 -2.91 4.95
CA LEU A 196 -1.71 -3.36 3.72
C LEU A 196 -1.97 -4.85 3.43
N ALA A 197 -2.01 -5.70 4.46
CA ALA A 197 -2.37 -7.10 4.32
C ALA A 197 -3.81 -7.25 3.80
N ALA A 198 -4.77 -6.54 4.39
CA ALA A 198 -6.16 -6.54 3.92
C ALA A 198 -6.29 -6.08 2.46
N GLN A 199 -5.58 -5.02 2.08
CA GLN A 199 -5.53 -4.54 0.69
C GLN A 199 -4.98 -5.59 -0.26
N LYS A 200 -3.87 -6.24 0.12
CA LYS A 200 -3.26 -7.29 -0.68
C LYS A 200 -4.18 -8.50 -0.84
N ILE A 201 -4.82 -8.92 0.23
CA ILE A 201 -5.79 -10.03 0.21
C ILE A 201 -6.97 -9.68 -0.70
N TYR A 202 -7.49 -8.46 -0.61
CA TYR A 202 -8.55 -8.00 -1.50
C TYR A 202 -8.11 -8.00 -2.96
N ASP A 203 -6.97 -7.39 -3.28
CA ASP A 203 -6.53 -7.25 -4.68
C ASP A 203 -6.24 -8.62 -5.32
N ALA A 204 -5.64 -9.53 -4.57
CA ALA A 204 -5.35 -10.89 -5.02
C ALA A 204 -6.60 -11.79 -5.06
N TYR A 205 -7.50 -11.69 -4.07
CA TYR A 205 -8.62 -12.61 -3.86
C TYR A 205 -9.97 -11.89 -3.73
N ALA A 206 -10.20 -10.84 -4.50
CA ALA A 206 -11.44 -10.06 -4.44
C ALA A 206 -12.69 -10.95 -4.63
N PRO A 207 -13.80 -10.69 -3.91
CA PRO A 207 -15.00 -11.53 -3.96
C PRO A 207 -15.53 -11.78 -5.38
N HIS A 208 -15.47 -10.77 -6.26
CA HIS A 208 -15.97 -10.87 -7.63
C HIS A 208 -15.31 -11.95 -8.49
N LYS A 209 -14.10 -12.39 -8.13
CA LYS A 209 -13.41 -13.49 -8.81
C LYS A 209 -14.11 -14.84 -8.58
N TYR A 210 -14.98 -14.93 -7.58
CA TYR A 210 -15.60 -16.18 -7.13
C TYR A 210 -17.11 -16.21 -7.27
N PHE A 211 -17.74 -15.15 -7.77
CA PHE A 211 -19.17 -15.20 -8.06
C PHE A 211 -19.43 -16.18 -9.21
N ALA A 212 -20.26 -17.19 -8.95
CA ALA A 212 -20.59 -18.20 -9.94
C ALA A 212 -21.33 -17.56 -11.13
N ALA A 213 -20.99 -18.00 -12.35
CA ALA A 213 -21.68 -17.57 -13.57
C ALA A 213 -23.11 -18.11 -13.68
N GLN A 214 -23.51 -19.08 -12.85
CA GLN A 214 -24.84 -19.69 -12.86
C GLN A 214 -25.40 -19.85 -11.44
N ASN A 215 -26.59 -19.26 -11.23
CA ASN A 215 -27.63 -19.64 -10.27
C ASN A 215 -27.38 -19.62 -8.74
N SER A 216 -26.25 -19.15 -8.21
CA SER A 216 -26.30 -18.62 -6.84
C SER A 216 -26.85 -17.20 -6.90
N GLU A 217 -28.11 -17.02 -6.47
CA GLU A 217 -28.65 -15.67 -6.20
C GLU A 217 -27.87 -14.97 -5.09
N GLU A 218 -27.09 -15.72 -4.30
CA GLU A 218 -26.42 -15.21 -3.13
C GLU A 218 -25.02 -14.68 -3.45
N HIS A 219 -24.93 -13.35 -3.33
CA HIS A 219 -23.72 -12.55 -3.41
C HIS A 219 -23.16 -12.40 -1.99
N SER A 220 -22.44 -13.42 -1.51
CA SER A 220 -21.99 -13.49 -0.12
C SER A 220 -20.59 -14.08 0.05
N ILE A 221 -19.93 -13.66 1.13
CA ILE A 221 -18.65 -14.19 1.60
C ILE A 221 -18.73 -14.51 3.09
N ALA A 222 -17.84 -15.37 3.57
CA ALA A 222 -17.62 -15.58 5.00
C ALA A 222 -16.27 -14.98 5.41
N ILE A 223 -16.25 -14.27 6.53
CA ILE A 223 -15.03 -13.83 7.21
C ILE A 223 -14.97 -14.58 8.55
N ILE A 224 -13.99 -15.45 8.69
CA ILE A 224 -13.78 -16.29 9.86
C ILE A 224 -12.60 -15.72 10.65
N GLY A 225 -12.85 -15.34 11.90
CA GLY A 225 -11.88 -14.67 12.75
C GLY A 225 -12.02 -13.16 12.73
N CYS A 226 -12.22 -12.57 13.91
CA CYS A 226 -12.41 -11.14 14.11
C CYS A 226 -11.16 -10.51 14.74
N ASN A 227 -10.26 -10.00 13.91
CA ASN A 227 -9.09 -9.22 14.34
C ASN A 227 -8.89 -7.96 13.51
N LYS A 228 -7.79 -7.22 13.75
CA LYS A 228 -7.53 -5.94 13.06
C LYS A 228 -7.38 -6.08 11.54
N THR A 229 -6.78 -7.18 11.05
CA THR A 229 -6.70 -7.42 9.60
C THR A 229 -8.08 -7.70 9.01
N ALA A 230 -8.92 -8.47 9.71
CA ALA A 230 -10.30 -8.72 9.30
C ALA A 230 -11.13 -7.42 9.25
N GLU A 231 -10.96 -6.54 10.24
CA GLU A 231 -11.58 -5.20 10.26
C GLU A 231 -11.23 -4.39 9.00
N PHE A 232 -9.94 -4.26 8.68
CA PHE A 232 -9.51 -3.57 7.46
C PHE A 232 -10.03 -4.27 6.20
N PHE A 233 -10.11 -5.60 6.18
CA PHE A 233 -10.66 -6.33 5.04
C PHE A 233 -12.17 -6.08 4.84
N ILE A 234 -12.93 -5.88 5.93
CA ILE A 234 -14.32 -5.42 5.85
C ILE A 234 -14.39 -4.01 5.26
N LEU A 235 -13.51 -3.09 5.69
CA LEU A 235 -13.45 -1.73 5.12
C LEU A 235 -13.12 -1.73 3.63
N GLU A 236 -12.19 -2.58 3.19
CA GLU A 236 -11.89 -2.75 1.76
C GLU A 236 -13.12 -3.22 0.97
N ASN A 237 -13.92 -4.13 1.52
CA ASN A 237 -15.16 -4.58 0.91
C ASN A 237 -16.25 -3.49 0.91
N ILE A 238 -16.35 -2.70 1.98
CA ILE A 238 -17.24 -1.53 2.05
C ILE A 238 -16.94 -0.55 0.92
N ILE A 239 -15.66 -0.35 0.58
CA ILE A 239 -15.24 0.61 -0.45
C ILE A 239 -15.35 0.01 -1.86
N LEU A 240 -14.91 -1.23 -2.06
CA LEU A 240 -14.59 -1.75 -3.39
C LEU A 240 -15.61 -2.75 -3.95
N SER A 241 -16.47 -3.35 -3.12
CA SER A 241 -17.35 -4.46 -3.51
C SER A 241 -18.77 -4.01 -3.91
N HIS A 242 -18.86 -3.04 -4.83
CA HIS A 242 -20.12 -2.58 -5.41
C HIS A 242 -20.26 -3.01 -6.87
N TYR A 243 -21.39 -3.63 -7.21
CA TYR A 243 -21.62 -4.22 -8.54
C TYR A 243 -22.98 -3.82 -9.10
N ALA A 244 -23.01 -3.39 -10.35
CA ALA A 244 -24.22 -2.96 -11.05
C ALA A 244 -25.27 -4.09 -11.11
N GLY A 245 -26.48 -3.77 -10.65
CA GLY A 245 -27.61 -4.70 -10.68
C GLY A 245 -27.51 -5.88 -9.70
N LYS A 246 -26.63 -5.79 -8.70
CA LYS A 246 -26.55 -6.74 -7.58
C LYS A 246 -26.98 -6.06 -6.28
N GLU A 247 -27.51 -6.86 -5.37
CA GLU A 247 -27.67 -6.43 -3.97
C GLU A 247 -26.31 -6.22 -3.31
N ARG A 248 -26.31 -5.59 -2.14
CA ARG A 248 -25.10 -5.37 -1.34
C ARG A 248 -24.47 -6.70 -0.96
N LEU A 249 -23.14 -6.72 -0.86
CA LEU A 249 -22.40 -7.90 -0.45
C LEU A 249 -22.80 -8.32 0.96
N LYS A 250 -23.25 -9.57 1.11
CA LYS A 250 -23.52 -10.18 2.41
C LYS A 250 -22.22 -10.75 2.97
N ILE A 251 -21.87 -10.34 4.19
CA ILE A 251 -20.65 -10.76 4.86
C ILE A 251 -21.05 -11.49 6.14
N TYR A 252 -20.89 -12.81 6.15
CA TYR A 252 -21.06 -13.61 7.36
C TYR A 252 -19.80 -13.51 8.21
N LEU A 253 -19.89 -12.80 9.33
CA LEU A 253 -18.80 -12.68 10.32
C LEU A 253 -18.89 -13.87 11.26
N VAL A 254 -17.86 -14.71 11.29
CA VAL A 254 -17.87 -15.96 12.07
C VAL A 254 -16.74 -15.94 13.09
N ASP A 255 -17.08 -15.78 14.36
CA ASP A 255 -16.14 -15.81 15.47
C ASP A 255 -16.84 -16.23 16.77
N LYS A 256 -16.08 -16.68 17.78
CA LYS A 256 -16.61 -16.97 19.13
C LYS A 256 -17.11 -15.70 19.82
N ASP A 257 -16.45 -14.57 19.58
CA ASP A 257 -16.67 -13.28 20.22
C ASP A 257 -17.28 -12.25 19.24
N VAL A 258 -17.93 -12.73 18.17
CA VAL A 258 -18.43 -11.91 17.04
C VAL A 258 -19.38 -10.78 17.45
N GLU A 259 -20.19 -10.96 18.48
CA GLU A 259 -21.16 -9.94 18.91
C GLU A 259 -20.48 -8.67 19.41
N GLN A 260 -19.36 -8.83 20.11
CA GLN A 260 -18.55 -7.71 20.61
C GLN A 260 -17.90 -6.98 19.44
N PHE A 261 -17.22 -7.72 18.56
CA PHE A 261 -16.60 -7.17 17.36
C PHE A 261 -17.62 -6.45 16.47
N TYR A 262 -18.79 -7.05 16.26
CA TYR A 262 -19.88 -6.45 15.47
C TYR A 262 -20.35 -5.13 16.07
N HIS A 263 -20.56 -5.07 17.39
CA HIS A 263 -20.95 -3.83 18.08
C HIS A 263 -19.87 -2.75 17.99
N ASP A 264 -18.61 -3.10 18.26
CA ASP A 264 -17.49 -2.15 18.21
C ASP A 264 -17.29 -1.62 16.79
N PHE A 265 -17.40 -2.49 15.79
CA PHE A 265 -17.33 -2.11 14.38
C PHE A 265 -18.48 -1.17 13.99
N HIS A 266 -19.72 -1.44 14.39
CA HIS A 266 -20.86 -0.55 14.11
C HIS A 266 -20.77 0.78 14.86
N TYR A 267 -20.22 0.77 16.07
CA TYR A 267 -19.97 2.00 16.82
C TYR A 267 -18.97 2.90 16.08
N GLN A 268 -17.90 2.31 15.55
CA GLN A 268 -16.86 3.03 14.82
C GLN A 268 -17.31 3.42 13.40
N TYR A 269 -18.07 2.56 12.72
CA TYR A 269 -18.50 2.71 11.33
C TYR A 269 -20.03 2.57 11.19
N PRO A 270 -20.83 3.50 11.75
CA PRO A 270 -22.30 3.37 11.83
C PRO A 270 -23.03 3.38 10.47
N PHE A 271 -22.33 3.73 9.39
CA PHE A 271 -22.84 3.75 8.03
C PHE A 271 -22.60 2.44 7.26
N CYS A 272 -21.91 1.45 7.84
CA CYS A 272 -21.50 0.25 7.12
C CYS A 272 -22.65 -0.49 6.44
N ASP A 273 -23.81 -0.52 7.10
CA ASP A 273 -25.04 -1.16 6.62
C ASP A 273 -25.64 -0.47 5.39
N GLU A 274 -25.18 0.73 5.00
CA GLU A 274 -25.55 1.36 3.73
C GLU A 274 -24.86 0.68 2.54
N TYR A 275 -23.67 0.11 2.75
CA TYR A 275 -22.75 -0.35 1.71
C TYR A 275 -22.62 -1.87 1.61
N VAL A 276 -22.66 -2.57 2.75
CA VAL A 276 -22.60 -4.04 2.86
C VAL A 276 -23.67 -4.51 3.85
N GLU A 277 -23.95 -5.83 3.88
CA GLU A 277 -24.80 -6.43 4.91
C GLU A 277 -23.95 -7.32 5.81
N LEU A 278 -23.73 -6.88 7.05
CA LEU A 278 -22.93 -7.63 8.03
C LEU A 278 -23.82 -8.56 8.85
N ILE A 279 -23.51 -9.86 8.85
CA ILE A 279 -24.31 -10.90 9.51
C ILE A 279 -23.44 -11.61 10.55
N PRO A 280 -23.59 -11.31 11.86
CA PRO A 280 -22.82 -11.98 12.91
C PRO A 280 -23.31 -13.43 13.09
N VAL A 281 -22.36 -14.37 13.08
CA VAL A 281 -22.59 -15.80 13.28
C VAL A 281 -21.67 -16.32 14.38
N LYS A 282 -22.22 -16.51 15.58
CA LYS A 282 -21.45 -16.97 16.73
C LYS A 282 -20.94 -18.40 16.55
N LEU A 283 -19.62 -18.58 16.61
CA LEU A 283 -18.99 -19.88 16.62
C LEU A 283 -19.16 -20.52 18.01
N LEU A 284 -19.82 -21.69 18.07
CA LEU A 284 -20.12 -22.36 19.34
C LEU A 284 -19.10 -23.45 19.69
N ASN A 285 -18.26 -23.84 18.72
CA ASN A 285 -17.17 -24.78 18.91
C ASN A 285 -16.06 -24.52 17.89
N ALA A 286 -14.81 -24.81 18.25
CA ALA A 286 -13.64 -24.53 17.40
C ALA A 286 -13.57 -25.35 16.10
N ASN A 287 -14.42 -26.38 15.94
CA ASN A 287 -14.32 -27.38 14.89
C ASN A 287 -15.46 -27.33 13.88
N PHE A 288 -16.31 -26.29 13.91
CA PHE A 288 -17.46 -26.13 13.01
C PHE A 288 -18.41 -27.35 12.99
N PHE A 289 -18.54 -28.06 14.11
CA PHE A 289 -19.46 -29.20 14.21
C PHE A 289 -20.90 -28.73 14.15
N ALA A 290 -21.51 -28.85 12.97
CA ALA A 290 -22.89 -28.43 12.69
C ALA A 290 -23.95 -29.05 13.63
N ASN A 291 -23.72 -30.28 14.09
CA ASN A 291 -24.65 -31.00 14.97
C ASN A 291 -24.73 -30.43 16.40
N PHE A 292 -23.77 -29.60 16.79
CA PHE A 292 -23.73 -28.97 18.10
C PHE A 292 -23.95 -27.46 17.95
N ALA A 293 -25.24 -27.10 17.90
CA ALA A 293 -25.79 -25.79 18.25
C ALA A 293 -25.82 -24.66 17.19
N TRP A 294 -25.47 -24.87 15.92
CA TRP A 294 -25.75 -23.88 14.87
C TRP A 294 -27.19 -23.92 14.37
N SER A 295 -27.76 -22.76 14.04
CA SER A 295 -29.07 -22.70 13.39
C SER A 295 -28.97 -23.34 12.01
N LYS A 296 -30.00 -24.10 11.61
CA LYS A 296 -30.05 -24.73 10.29
C LYS A 296 -29.85 -23.71 9.16
N ALA A 297 -30.41 -22.50 9.33
CA ALA A 297 -30.28 -21.41 8.38
C ALA A 297 -28.82 -20.93 8.21
N HIS A 298 -28.07 -20.76 9.30
CA HIS A 298 -26.65 -20.36 9.20
C HIS A 298 -25.79 -21.45 8.56
N ILE A 299 -26.07 -22.72 8.83
CA ILE A 299 -25.38 -23.85 8.19
C ILE A 299 -25.59 -23.84 6.68
N GLU A 300 -26.85 -23.73 6.24
CA GLU A 300 -27.20 -23.69 4.81
C GLU A 300 -26.52 -22.51 4.13
N LYS A 301 -26.59 -21.32 4.73
CA LYS A 301 -26.01 -20.09 4.15
C LYS A 301 -24.49 -20.08 4.11
N LEU A 302 -23.82 -20.52 5.17
CA LEU A 302 -22.36 -20.62 5.19
C LEU A 302 -21.82 -21.67 4.20
N ALA A 303 -22.61 -22.68 3.85
CA ALA A 303 -22.26 -23.67 2.84
C ALA A 303 -22.47 -23.17 1.39
N GLU A 304 -23.10 -22.01 1.20
CA GLU A 304 -23.43 -21.42 -0.11
C GLU A 304 -22.60 -20.16 -0.44
N VAL A 305 -21.76 -19.68 0.49
CA VAL A 305 -20.93 -18.49 0.27
C VAL A 305 -19.97 -18.66 -0.92
N ASN A 306 -19.65 -17.55 -1.60
CA ASN A 306 -18.79 -17.57 -2.78
C ASN A 306 -17.30 -17.76 -2.44
N ALA A 307 -16.86 -17.28 -1.28
CA ALA A 307 -15.51 -17.43 -0.75
C ALA A 307 -15.50 -17.30 0.78
N ALA A 308 -14.49 -17.90 1.41
CA ALA A 308 -14.28 -17.79 2.85
C ALA A 308 -12.86 -17.29 3.16
N TYR A 309 -12.76 -16.26 4.00
CA TYR A 309 -11.51 -15.60 4.37
C TYR A 309 -11.22 -15.84 5.84
N PHE A 310 -10.01 -16.31 6.16
CA PHE A 310 -9.60 -16.64 7.52
C PHE A 310 -8.56 -15.66 8.02
N PHE A 311 -8.80 -15.18 9.24
CA PHE A 311 -7.93 -14.29 9.99
C PHE A 311 -7.78 -14.83 11.41
N GLY A 312 -6.67 -14.54 12.07
CA GLY A 312 -6.45 -14.88 13.47
C GLY A 312 -5.08 -14.43 13.94
N GLU A 313 -4.75 -14.77 15.18
CA GLU A 313 -3.51 -14.30 15.83
C GLU A 313 -2.37 -15.32 15.79
N SER A 314 -2.65 -16.57 15.43
CA SER A 314 -1.63 -17.63 15.33
C SER A 314 -1.83 -18.50 14.10
N ASP A 315 -0.73 -18.83 13.42
CA ASP A 315 -0.73 -19.68 12.22
C ASP A 315 -1.47 -21.00 12.49
N SER A 316 -1.16 -21.63 13.62
CA SER A 316 -1.72 -22.94 14.01
C SER A 316 -3.25 -22.91 14.16
N VAL A 317 -3.78 -21.85 14.76
CA VAL A 317 -5.21 -21.67 15.01
C VAL A 317 -5.94 -21.43 13.69
N VAL A 318 -5.41 -20.56 12.84
CA VAL A 318 -6.03 -20.22 11.55
C VAL A 318 -6.02 -21.44 10.62
N MET A 319 -4.90 -22.15 10.53
CA MET A 319 -4.79 -23.37 9.71
C MET A 319 -5.74 -24.47 10.17
N SER A 320 -5.82 -24.74 11.49
CA SER A 320 -6.72 -25.75 12.06
C SER A 320 -8.19 -25.37 11.86
N SER A 321 -8.52 -24.09 12.02
CA SER A 321 -9.87 -23.54 11.78
C SER A 321 -10.27 -23.72 10.31
N ALA A 322 -9.39 -23.37 9.37
CA ALA A 322 -9.63 -23.53 7.93
C ALA A 322 -9.81 -24.99 7.52
N ALA A 323 -9.00 -25.92 8.06
CA ALA A 323 -9.16 -27.34 7.83
C ALA A 323 -10.50 -27.87 8.37
N SER A 324 -10.92 -27.42 9.55
CA SER A 324 -12.21 -27.78 10.15
C SER A 324 -13.39 -27.23 9.34
N PHE A 325 -13.29 -25.99 8.86
CA PHE A 325 -14.30 -25.42 7.98
C PHE A 325 -14.38 -26.14 6.63
N ARG A 326 -13.24 -26.58 6.06
CA ARG A 326 -13.23 -27.43 4.86
C ARG A 326 -13.95 -28.75 5.09
N GLN A 327 -13.77 -29.38 6.25
CA GLN A 327 -14.54 -30.58 6.64
C GLN A 327 -16.03 -30.28 6.72
N PHE A 328 -16.41 -29.19 7.39
CA PHE A 328 -17.80 -28.70 7.45
C PHE A 328 -18.41 -28.55 6.05
N LEU A 329 -17.75 -27.82 5.16
CA LEU A 329 -18.21 -27.64 3.78
C LEU A 329 -18.41 -28.98 3.05
N TYR A 330 -17.44 -29.89 3.15
CA TYR A 330 -17.57 -31.21 2.54
C TYR A 330 -18.77 -32.00 3.09
N THR A 331 -19.06 -31.90 4.39
CA THR A 331 -20.23 -32.58 4.97
C THR A 331 -21.55 -32.05 4.42
N GLN A 332 -21.61 -30.76 4.06
CA GLN A 332 -22.81 -30.11 3.53
C GLN A 332 -22.94 -30.27 2.02
N THR A 333 -21.87 -30.00 1.26
CA THR A 333 -21.92 -29.90 -0.20
C THR A 333 -21.45 -31.15 -0.92
N ARG A 334 -20.75 -32.07 -0.23
CA ARG A 334 -20.03 -33.22 -0.81
C ARG A 334 -18.98 -32.84 -1.86
N ASN A 335 -18.58 -31.57 -1.90
CA ASN A 335 -17.55 -31.07 -2.80
C ASN A 335 -16.41 -30.43 -2.01
N ILE A 336 -15.22 -31.03 -2.13
CA ILE A 336 -14.03 -30.64 -1.36
C ILE A 336 -13.52 -29.26 -1.81
N THR A 337 -13.64 -28.91 -3.09
CA THR A 337 -12.97 -27.74 -3.65
C THR A 337 -13.91 -26.61 -4.06
N GLN A 338 -15.22 -26.74 -3.82
CA GLN A 338 -16.24 -25.79 -4.30
C GLN A 338 -15.97 -24.35 -3.88
N ILE A 339 -15.81 -24.11 -2.57
CA ILE A 339 -15.59 -22.77 -2.01
C ILE A 339 -14.10 -22.59 -1.78
N PRO A 340 -13.44 -21.57 -2.34
CA PRO A 340 -12.05 -21.26 -2.03
C PRO A 340 -11.92 -20.75 -0.59
N LEU A 341 -10.91 -21.25 0.14
CA LEU A 341 -10.51 -20.69 1.44
C LEU A 341 -9.26 -19.84 1.25
N ILE A 342 -9.31 -18.59 1.70
CA ILE A 342 -8.19 -17.66 1.68
C ILE A 342 -7.73 -17.49 3.12
N ILE A 343 -6.49 -17.85 3.41
CA ILE A 343 -5.98 -18.06 4.76
C ILE A 343 -4.85 -17.09 5.01
N THR A 344 -5.09 -16.13 5.91
CA THR A 344 -4.09 -15.13 6.29
C THR A 344 -3.24 -15.68 7.43
N LEU A 345 -1.96 -15.89 7.17
CA LEU A 345 -0.99 -16.38 8.16
C LEU A 345 -0.37 -15.20 8.91
N PRO A 346 -0.48 -15.13 10.25
CA PRO A 346 0.14 -14.07 11.05
C PRO A 346 1.66 -14.09 11.08
N GLU A 347 2.29 -15.25 10.81
CA GLU A 347 3.73 -15.50 10.83
C GLU A 347 4.34 -15.44 12.23
N ASP A 348 3.61 -15.93 13.23
CA ASP A 348 4.02 -15.93 14.65
C ASP A 348 4.87 -17.16 15.04
N SER A 349 4.71 -18.27 14.33
CA SER A 349 5.15 -19.58 14.82
C SER A 349 6.24 -20.26 13.97
N GLY A 350 6.40 -19.85 12.72
CA GLY A 350 7.30 -20.50 11.74
C GLY A 350 6.87 -21.93 11.35
N ILE A 351 5.70 -22.40 11.80
CA ILE A 351 5.18 -23.74 11.48
C ILE A 351 4.97 -23.90 9.98
N TYR A 352 4.48 -22.84 9.33
CA TYR A 352 4.25 -22.85 7.89
C TYR A 352 5.54 -23.08 7.10
N ASP A 353 6.61 -22.37 7.48
CA ASP A 353 7.92 -22.52 6.82
C ASP A 353 8.50 -23.90 7.11
N PHE A 354 8.43 -24.38 8.35
CA PHE A 354 8.87 -25.73 8.71
C PHE A 354 8.19 -26.83 7.88
N LEU A 355 6.89 -26.70 7.61
CA LEU A 355 6.14 -27.65 6.78
C LEU A 355 6.55 -27.61 5.30
N ASN A 356 7.10 -26.50 4.82
CA ASN A 356 7.40 -26.26 3.41
C ASN A 356 8.90 -26.27 3.06
N GLU A 357 9.80 -26.13 4.02
CA GLU A 357 11.26 -26.03 3.80
C GLU A 357 12.02 -27.38 3.85
N ASN A 358 11.31 -28.51 3.89
CA ASN A 358 11.95 -29.82 3.96
C ASN A 358 12.69 -30.15 2.64
N ASP A 359 14.00 -30.46 2.71
CA ASP A 359 14.95 -30.56 1.57
C ASP A 359 14.52 -31.51 0.43
N MET A 360 13.63 -32.47 0.71
CA MET A 360 13.16 -33.47 -0.24
C MET A 360 11.84 -33.10 -0.96
N HIS A 361 11.03 -32.20 -0.39
CA HIS A 361 9.63 -31.96 -0.82
C HIS A 361 9.24 -30.48 -0.67
N LYS A 362 10.13 -29.57 -1.10
CA LYS A 362 9.92 -28.13 -0.98
C LYS A 362 8.62 -27.71 -1.69
N ASN A 363 7.74 -27.02 -0.95
CA ASN A 363 6.42 -26.53 -1.40
C ASN A 363 5.39 -27.60 -1.83
N GLU A 364 5.66 -28.91 -1.68
CA GLU A 364 4.68 -29.94 -2.07
C GLU A 364 3.42 -29.90 -1.20
N VAL A 365 3.59 -29.62 0.09
CA VAL A 365 2.49 -29.52 1.06
C VAL A 365 1.58 -28.35 0.70
N GLU A 366 2.14 -27.15 0.49
CA GLU A 366 1.39 -25.98 0.01
C GLU A 366 0.65 -26.28 -1.30
N GLN A 367 1.35 -26.89 -2.28
CA GLN A 367 0.75 -27.21 -3.57
C GLN A 367 -0.40 -28.21 -3.43
N MET A 368 -0.29 -29.19 -2.53
CA MET A 368 -1.36 -30.13 -2.20
C MET A 368 -2.57 -29.39 -1.62
N PHE A 369 -2.39 -28.54 -0.61
CA PHE A 369 -3.48 -27.74 -0.02
C PHE A 369 -4.18 -26.85 -1.05
N ARG A 370 -3.39 -26.21 -1.91
CA ARG A 370 -3.93 -25.33 -2.96
C ARG A 370 -4.70 -26.09 -4.03
N THR A 371 -4.15 -27.17 -4.56
CA THR A 371 -4.74 -27.92 -5.68
C THR A 371 -5.86 -28.85 -5.23
N SER A 372 -5.67 -29.56 -4.11
CA SER A 372 -6.58 -30.62 -3.67
C SER A 372 -7.66 -30.11 -2.71
N LEU A 373 -7.38 -29.04 -1.97
CA LEU A 373 -8.30 -28.48 -0.97
C LEU A 373 -8.74 -27.05 -1.28
N ASN A 374 -8.32 -26.45 -2.40
CA ASN A 374 -8.63 -25.06 -2.77
C ASN A 374 -8.41 -24.08 -1.59
N MET A 375 -7.27 -24.25 -0.92
CA MET A 375 -6.82 -23.41 0.20
C MET A 375 -5.63 -22.58 -0.25
N HIS A 376 -5.77 -21.26 -0.18
CA HIS A 376 -4.75 -20.30 -0.59
C HIS A 376 -4.20 -19.61 0.64
N TYR A 377 -2.89 -19.65 0.83
CA TYR A 377 -2.23 -19.01 1.96
C TYR A 377 -1.67 -17.65 1.56
N VAL A 378 -1.83 -16.66 2.44
CA VAL A 378 -1.28 -15.32 2.28
C VAL A 378 -0.57 -14.96 3.58
N ARG A 379 0.72 -14.64 3.50
CA ARG A 379 1.53 -14.23 4.64
C ARG A 379 1.33 -12.74 4.93
N ARG A 380 0.86 -12.43 6.14
CA ARG A 380 0.42 -11.08 6.53
C ARG A 380 1.55 -10.04 6.41
N GLN A 381 2.79 -10.41 6.72
CA GLN A 381 3.95 -9.54 6.69
C GLN A 381 4.81 -9.79 5.45
N SER A 382 5.28 -11.02 5.23
CA SER A 382 6.27 -11.30 4.18
C SER A 382 5.74 -11.04 2.77
N ASP A 383 4.48 -11.39 2.48
CA ASP A 383 3.92 -11.15 1.15
C ASP A 383 3.54 -9.67 0.98
N THR A 384 3.12 -9.01 2.06
CA THR A 384 2.73 -7.58 2.11
C THR A 384 3.91 -6.63 1.90
N PHE A 385 5.07 -6.93 2.49
CA PHE A 385 6.28 -6.09 2.43
C PHE A 385 7.36 -6.58 1.47
N SER A 386 7.03 -7.48 0.55
CA SER A 386 7.95 -7.87 -0.52
C SER A 386 8.31 -6.67 -1.40
N GLY A 387 9.53 -6.64 -1.96
CA GLY A 387 9.93 -5.59 -2.92
C GLY A 387 8.95 -5.49 -4.10
N LYS A 388 8.42 -6.62 -4.56
CA LYS A 388 7.32 -6.68 -5.54
C LYS A 388 6.06 -5.94 -5.06
N SER A 389 5.61 -6.18 -3.83
CA SER A 389 4.39 -5.57 -3.27
C SER A 389 4.58 -4.06 -2.99
N LEU A 390 5.65 -3.71 -2.29
CA LEU A 390 5.91 -2.35 -1.82
C LEU A 390 6.32 -1.40 -2.97
N ILE A 391 7.00 -1.93 -4.01
CA ILE A 391 7.60 -1.12 -5.06
C ILE A 391 6.89 -1.36 -6.40
N GLU A 392 6.84 -2.59 -6.91
CA GLU A 392 6.36 -2.85 -8.29
C GLU A 392 4.82 -2.80 -8.45
N GLU A 393 4.09 -3.51 -7.58
CA GLU A 393 2.62 -3.52 -7.57
C GLU A 393 2.08 -2.12 -7.24
N SER A 394 2.71 -1.45 -6.26
CA SER A 394 2.46 -0.06 -5.93
C SER A 394 2.64 0.87 -7.14
N GLU A 395 3.72 0.72 -7.94
CA GLU A 395 3.96 1.57 -9.10
C GLU A 395 2.89 1.41 -10.20
N THR A 396 2.24 0.25 -10.32
CA THR A 396 1.13 0.03 -11.27
C THR A 396 -0.11 0.79 -10.86
N ILE A 397 -0.51 0.63 -9.61
CA ILE A 397 -1.63 1.37 -9.03
C ILE A 397 -1.35 2.87 -9.06
N ASP A 398 -0.16 3.30 -8.64
CA ASP A 398 0.26 4.71 -8.63
C ASP A 398 0.20 5.33 -10.05
N SER A 399 0.64 4.60 -11.08
CA SER A 399 0.58 5.09 -12.46
C SER A 399 -0.86 5.30 -12.95
N MET A 400 -1.74 4.32 -12.71
CA MET A 400 -3.15 4.47 -13.04
C MET A 400 -3.81 5.60 -12.22
N SER A 401 -3.43 5.75 -10.95
CA SER A 401 -3.92 6.80 -10.06
C SER A 401 -3.52 8.19 -10.54
N ARG A 402 -2.27 8.33 -11.03
CA ARG A 402 -1.77 9.57 -11.63
C ARG A 402 -2.51 9.92 -12.91
N VAL A 403 -2.75 8.95 -13.79
CA VAL A 403 -3.53 9.18 -15.02
C VAL A 403 -4.99 9.56 -14.70
N ILE A 404 -5.61 8.93 -13.70
CA ILE A 404 -6.95 9.32 -13.22
C ILE A 404 -6.92 10.78 -12.74
N ASN A 405 -6.01 11.13 -11.83
CA ASN A 405 -5.89 12.49 -11.34
C ASN A 405 -5.65 13.49 -12.48
N TYR A 406 -4.73 13.16 -13.39
CA TYR A 406 -4.36 14.02 -14.51
C TYR A 406 -5.56 14.33 -15.40
N TYR A 407 -6.40 13.34 -15.69
CA TYR A 407 -7.64 13.54 -16.43
C TYR A 407 -8.62 14.49 -15.71
N TYR A 408 -8.77 14.38 -14.39
CA TYR A 408 -9.57 15.33 -13.61
C TYR A 408 -8.95 16.73 -13.58
N ALA A 409 -7.62 16.83 -13.46
CA ALA A 409 -6.92 18.11 -13.51
C ALA A 409 -7.14 18.81 -14.87
N VAL A 410 -7.03 18.08 -15.98
CA VAL A 410 -7.35 18.59 -17.33
C VAL A 410 -8.81 19.04 -17.43
N SER A 411 -9.74 18.26 -16.86
CA SER A 411 -11.17 18.54 -16.92
C SER A 411 -11.60 19.77 -16.11
N TYR A 412 -10.95 20.05 -14.97
CA TYR A 412 -11.47 21.00 -13.98
C TYR A 412 -10.47 22.06 -13.48
N GLU A 413 -9.16 21.81 -13.56
CA GLU A 413 -8.13 22.65 -12.94
C GLU A 413 -7.27 23.42 -13.95
N PHE A 414 -6.99 22.82 -15.11
CA PHE A 414 -6.11 23.37 -16.14
C PHE A 414 -6.49 24.78 -16.60
N PRO A 415 -7.77 25.14 -16.81
CA PRO A 415 -8.15 26.51 -17.18
C PRO A 415 -7.69 27.55 -16.16
N THR A 416 -7.81 27.23 -14.88
CA THR A 416 -7.40 28.13 -13.79
C THR A 416 -5.87 28.23 -13.72
N LEU A 417 -5.17 27.11 -13.92
CA LEU A 417 -3.71 27.06 -13.93
C LEU A 417 -3.12 27.83 -15.12
N LEU A 418 -3.69 27.71 -16.32
CA LEU A 418 -3.28 28.46 -17.51
C LEU A 418 -3.41 29.97 -17.28
N ALA A 419 -4.55 30.41 -16.74
CA ALA A 419 -4.78 31.82 -16.42
C ALA A 419 -3.79 32.33 -15.35
N LYS A 420 -3.51 31.52 -14.33
CA LYS A 420 -2.62 31.89 -13.21
C LYS A 420 -1.15 32.00 -13.63
N HIS A 421 -0.63 31.04 -14.40
CA HIS A 421 0.80 30.94 -14.69
C HIS A 421 1.21 31.64 -15.98
N PHE A 422 0.32 31.71 -16.97
CA PHE A 422 0.65 32.20 -18.31
C PHE A 422 -0.15 33.43 -18.74
N GLN A 423 -1.05 33.93 -17.87
CA GLN A 423 -1.99 35.00 -18.19
C GLN A 423 -2.84 34.73 -19.46
N ALA A 424 -2.86 33.46 -19.89
CA ALA A 424 -3.62 33.00 -21.04
C ALA A 424 -5.04 32.70 -20.58
N LYS A 425 -6.04 33.35 -21.20
CA LYS A 425 -7.43 32.88 -21.05
C LYS A 425 -7.58 31.61 -21.86
N ALA A 426 -8.04 30.54 -21.22
CA ALA A 426 -8.48 29.36 -21.94
C ALA A 426 -9.59 29.78 -22.92
N GLU A 427 -9.36 29.54 -24.21
CA GLU A 427 -10.38 29.78 -25.23
C GLU A 427 -11.64 28.94 -24.95
N ASP A 428 -12.79 29.42 -25.43
CA ASP A 428 -14.03 28.66 -25.34
C ASP A 428 -13.87 27.28 -26.00
N GLY A 429 -14.22 26.24 -25.23
CA GLY A 429 -14.13 24.85 -25.67
C GLY A 429 -12.74 24.21 -25.58
N LEU A 430 -11.69 24.90 -25.10
CA LEU A 430 -10.35 24.31 -24.93
C LEU A 430 -10.39 23.04 -24.07
N VAL A 431 -11.05 23.08 -22.90
CA VAL A 431 -11.17 21.93 -21.99
C VAL A 431 -11.79 20.72 -22.69
N ASN A 432 -12.83 20.95 -23.50
CA ASN A 432 -13.49 19.87 -24.22
C ASN A 432 -12.53 19.22 -25.23
N ARG A 433 -11.75 20.02 -25.98
CA ARG A 433 -10.73 19.50 -26.90
C ARG A 433 -9.64 18.70 -26.19
N LEU A 434 -9.14 19.20 -25.05
CA LEU A 434 -8.12 18.52 -24.25
C LEU A 434 -8.64 17.21 -23.65
N THR A 435 -9.87 17.21 -23.14
CA THR A 435 -10.49 16.00 -22.56
C THR A 435 -10.76 14.97 -23.66
N GLU A 436 -11.31 15.40 -24.80
CA GLU A 436 -11.56 14.54 -25.96
C GLU A 436 -10.26 13.94 -26.55
N TYR A 437 -9.15 14.68 -26.49
CA TYR A 437 -7.83 14.15 -26.85
C TYR A 437 -7.47 12.94 -25.96
N LEU A 438 -7.60 13.05 -24.64
CA LEU A 438 -7.31 11.94 -23.71
C LEU A 438 -8.27 10.76 -23.92
N GLU A 439 -9.56 11.02 -24.12
CA GLU A 439 -10.58 9.98 -24.38
C GLU A 439 -10.28 9.20 -25.67
N ASN A 440 -9.74 9.86 -26.70
CA ASN A 440 -9.44 9.26 -28.01
C ASN A 440 -8.00 8.77 -28.16
N TYR A 441 -7.09 9.16 -27.25
CA TYR A 441 -5.71 8.67 -27.20
C TYR A 441 -5.58 7.14 -27.31
N PRO A 442 -6.40 6.32 -26.61
CA PRO A 442 -6.34 4.87 -26.76
C PRO A 442 -6.77 4.36 -28.14
N ILE A 443 -7.43 5.14 -29.00
CA ILE A 443 -7.77 4.70 -30.35
C ILE A 443 -6.53 4.77 -31.26
N GLN A 444 -5.67 5.75 -31.02
CA GLN A 444 -4.54 6.10 -31.88
C GLN A 444 -3.28 5.27 -31.58
N HIS A 445 -3.20 4.66 -30.39
CA HIS A 445 -2.01 3.98 -29.90
C HIS A 445 -2.28 2.51 -29.57
N GLU A 446 -1.42 1.60 -30.07
CA GLU A 446 -1.50 0.17 -29.77
C GLU A 446 -1.01 -0.13 -28.34
N ALA A 447 0.05 0.55 -27.91
CA ALA A 447 0.66 0.45 -26.59
C ALA A 447 0.74 1.86 -25.96
N ILE A 448 0.48 1.96 -24.67
CA ILE A 448 0.42 3.24 -23.95
C ILE A 448 1.28 3.17 -22.69
N SER A 449 2.09 4.20 -22.47
CA SER A 449 2.79 4.45 -21.20
C SER A 449 2.39 5.81 -20.66
N GLU A 450 2.51 6.00 -19.34
CA GLU A 450 2.24 7.30 -18.70
C GLU A 450 3.12 8.42 -19.26
N ALA A 451 4.42 8.16 -19.43
CA ALA A 451 5.37 9.13 -19.98
C ALA A 451 5.09 9.47 -21.46
N GLY A 452 4.69 8.47 -22.26
CA GLY A 452 4.29 8.70 -23.65
C GLY A 452 3.02 9.55 -23.74
N LEU A 453 2.00 9.20 -22.94
CA LEU A 453 0.75 9.98 -22.84
C LEU A 453 1.02 11.43 -22.44
N GLU A 454 1.86 11.64 -21.42
CA GLU A 454 2.26 12.97 -20.97
C GLU A 454 2.93 13.77 -22.09
N SER A 455 3.92 13.16 -22.76
CA SER A 455 4.68 13.83 -23.81
C SER A 455 3.80 14.29 -24.96
N ASP A 456 2.99 13.38 -25.50
CA ASP A 456 2.11 13.68 -26.63
C ASP A 456 1.02 14.69 -26.23
N PHE A 457 0.52 14.61 -24.99
CA PHE A 457 -0.46 15.56 -24.49
C PHE A 457 0.13 16.97 -24.30
N ILE A 458 1.36 17.09 -23.80
CA ILE A 458 2.03 18.39 -23.64
C ILE A 458 2.34 19.01 -25.00
N GLU A 459 2.76 18.20 -26.00
CA GLU A 459 2.91 18.66 -27.38
C GLU A 459 1.57 19.19 -27.93
N TYR A 460 0.48 18.45 -27.72
CA TYR A 460 -0.86 18.89 -28.11
C TYR A 460 -1.29 20.18 -27.40
N LEU A 461 -1.06 20.29 -26.09
CA LEU A 461 -1.38 21.48 -25.30
C LEU A 461 -0.57 22.70 -25.76
N SER A 462 0.70 22.52 -26.07
CA SER A 462 1.57 23.55 -26.68
C SER A 462 0.96 24.05 -27.98
N ALA A 463 0.56 23.14 -28.88
CA ALA A 463 -0.07 23.52 -30.14
C ALA A 463 -1.41 24.26 -29.97
N GLN A 464 -2.19 23.94 -28.92
CA GLN A 464 -3.46 24.60 -28.63
C GLN A 464 -3.30 25.97 -27.95
N THR A 465 -2.20 26.22 -27.24
CA THR A 465 -2.02 27.41 -26.39
C THR A 465 -0.93 28.36 -26.87
N GLY A 466 -0.01 27.89 -27.71
CA GLY A 466 1.18 28.63 -28.14
C GLY A 466 2.28 28.75 -27.08
N ILE A 467 2.11 28.12 -25.91
CA ILE A 467 3.09 28.12 -24.81
C ILE A 467 4.14 27.03 -25.07
N GLY A 468 5.42 27.31 -24.80
CA GLY A 468 6.47 26.34 -25.06
C GLY A 468 6.38 25.10 -24.17
N GLU A 469 6.64 23.91 -24.73
CA GLU A 469 6.55 22.62 -24.01
C GLU A 469 7.32 22.61 -22.69
N LYS A 470 8.54 23.15 -22.65
CA LYS A 470 9.36 23.19 -21.42
C LYS A 470 8.68 23.96 -20.29
N GLU A 471 7.98 25.04 -20.61
CA GLU A 471 7.24 25.84 -19.63
C GLU A 471 5.98 25.09 -19.18
N LEU A 472 5.31 24.41 -20.11
CA LEU A 472 4.15 23.56 -19.80
C LEU A 472 4.53 22.40 -18.88
N TYR A 473 5.64 21.70 -19.11
CA TYR A 473 6.11 20.60 -18.25
C TYR A 473 6.32 21.03 -16.79
N GLN A 474 6.75 22.26 -16.54
CA GLN A 474 6.99 22.76 -15.19
C GLN A 474 5.70 22.93 -14.37
N VAL A 475 4.55 23.09 -15.05
CA VAL A 475 3.27 23.36 -14.41
C VAL A 475 2.32 22.18 -14.55
N PHE A 476 2.25 21.58 -15.74
CA PHE A 476 1.23 20.62 -16.15
C PHE A 476 1.75 19.19 -16.30
N SER A 477 2.97 18.87 -15.86
CA SER A 477 3.39 17.46 -15.85
C SER A 477 2.50 16.62 -14.92
N VAL A 478 2.27 15.36 -15.29
CA VAL A 478 1.56 14.35 -14.51
C VAL A 478 2.14 14.28 -13.10
N LYS A 479 3.47 14.29 -12.98
CA LYS A 479 4.16 14.28 -11.68
C LYS A 479 3.88 15.54 -10.87
N LYS A 480 3.90 16.72 -11.50
CA LYS A 480 3.61 17.99 -10.81
C LYS A 480 2.18 17.98 -10.25
N GLN A 481 1.21 17.58 -11.08
CA GLN A 481 -0.19 17.47 -10.66
C GLN A 481 -0.41 16.43 -9.57
N TRP A 482 0.38 15.35 -9.56
CA TRP A 482 0.32 14.35 -8.50
C TRP A 482 0.94 14.80 -7.18
N ASN A 483 2.10 15.45 -7.23
CA ASN A 483 2.87 15.77 -6.04
C ASN A 483 2.20 16.85 -5.18
N VAL A 484 1.46 17.78 -5.80
CA VAL A 484 0.67 18.81 -5.09
C VAL A 484 -0.53 18.25 -4.31
N LEU A 485 -0.93 17.00 -4.57
CA LEU A 485 -2.07 16.41 -3.90
C LEU A 485 -1.74 16.08 -2.45
N SER A 486 -2.71 16.34 -1.58
CA SER A 486 -2.74 15.76 -0.23
C SER A 486 -2.71 14.24 -0.32
N ASN A 487 -2.13 13.57 0.68
CA ASN A 487 -2.08 12.11 0.77
C ASN A 487 -3.47 11.50 0.66
N ARG A 488 -4.47 12.14 1.27
CA ARG A 488 -5.87 11.72 1.19
C ARG A 488 -6.43 11.75 -0.24
N LYS A 489 -6.06 12.73 -1.06
CA LYS A 489 -6.44 12.78 -2.48
C LYS A 489 -5.70 11.72 -3.30
N LYS A 490 -4.42 11.49 -3.02
CA LYS A 490 -3.66 10.39 -3.66
C LYS A 490 -4.31 9.04 -3.35
N ASP A 491 -4.67 8.78 -2.10
CA ASP A 491 -5.35 7.55 -1.67
C ASP A 491 -6.72 7.37 -2.33
N SER A 492 -7.52 8.45 -2.45
CA SER A 492 -8.80 8.40 -3.18
C SER A 492 -8.63 7.99 -4.65
N ASN A 493 -7.59 8.49 -5.33
CA ASN A 493 -7.24 8.06 -6.69
C ASN A 493 -6.73 6.61 -6.74
N ARG A 494 -5.97 6.15 -5.72
CA ARG A 494 -5.54 4.76 -5.59
C ARG A 494 -6.71 3.80 -5.43
N TYR A 495 -7.70 4.12 -4.61
CA TYR A 495 -8.92 3.31 -4.51
C TYR A 495 -9.68 3.26 -5.84
N ALA A 496 -9.76 4.37 -6.58
CA ALA A 496 -10.36 4.37 -7.91
C ALA A 496 -9.58 3.49 -8.90
N ALA A 497 -8.24 3.45 -8.82
CA ALA A 497 -7.39 2.59 -9.64
C ALA A 497 -7.47 1.10 -9.24
N ARG A 498 -7.50 0.79 -7.94
CA ARG A 498 -7.64 -0.58 -7.42
C ARG A 498 -8.98 -1.21 -7.81
N ASN A 499 -10.04 -0.41 -7.91
CA ASN A 499 -11.36 -0.89 -8.32
C ASN A 499 -11.49 -1.27 -9.80
N LEU A 500 -10.48 -1.01 -10.64
CA LEU A 500 -10.58 -1.21 -12.09
C LEU A 500 -10.92 -2.65 -12.49
N ASP A 501 -10.37 -3.66 -11.81
CA ASP A 501 -10.67 -5.07 -12.12
C ASP A 501 -12.13 -5.44 -11.83
N ALA A 502 -12.66 -4.97 -10.71
CA ALA A 502 -14.07 -5.13 -10.39
C ALA A 502 -14.96 -4.44 -11.44
N ARG A 503 -14.56 -3.26 -11.93
CA ARG A 503 -15.29 -2.57 -13.00
C ARG A 503 -15.23 -3.33 -14.32
N PHE A 504 -14.07 -3.84 -14.73
CA PHE A 504 -13.96 -4.64 -15.97
C PHE A 504 -14.80 -5.92 -15.90
N TYR A 505 -14.77 -6.61 -14.75
CA TYR A 505 -15.63 -7.77 -14.50
C TYR A 505 -17.13 -7.40 -14.62
N MET A 506 -17.56 -6.35 -13.93
CA MET A 506 -18.94 -5.86 -13.98
C MET A 506 -19.35 -5.46 -15.41
N MET A 507 -18.48 -4.77 -16.14
CA MET A 507 -18.71 -4.39 -17.55
C MET A 507 -18.94 -5.61 -18.44
N GLN A 508 -18.15 -6.68 -18.27
CA GLN A 508 -18.33 -7.93 -18.99
C GLN A 508 -19.69 -8.58 -18.67
N LEU A 509 -20.09 -8.61 -17.39
CA LEU A 509 -21.39 -9.15 -16.98
C LEU A 509 -22.58 -8.43 -17.62
N ILE A 510 -22.51 -7.10 -17.74
CA ILE A 510 -23.61 -6.31 -18.28
C ILE A 510 -23.60 -6.22 -19.82
N GLY A 511 -22.61 -6.81 -20.49
CA GLY A 511 -22.42 -6.77 -21.94
C GLY A 511 -21.78 -5.48 -22.46
N CYS A 512 -21.14 -4.70 -21.59
CA CYS A 512 -20.40 -3.49 -21.94
C CYS A 512 -19.01 -3.85 -22.49
N TRP A 513 -18.96 -4.38 -23.73
CA TRP A 513 -17.75 -4.86 -24.37
C TRP A 513 -17.78 -4.67 -25.90
N PRO A 514 -16.65 -4.33 -26.56
CA PRO A 514 -15.34 -3.98 -25.99
C PRO A 514 -15.37 -2.65 -25.22
N VAL A 515 -14.36 -2.41 -24.36
CA VAL A 515 -14.23 -1.17 -23.57
C VAL A 515 -13.89 -0.01 -24.50
N ASN A 516 -14.91 0.72 -24.96
CA ASN A 516 -14.79 1.88 -25.83
C ASN A 516 -15.81 2.96 -25.44
N ARG A 517 -15.63 4.18 -25.96
CA ARG A 517 -16.46 5.34 -25.62
C ARG A 517 -17.96 5.13 -25.89
N GLU A 518 -18.30 4.56 -27.05
CA GLU A 518 -19.69 4.32 -27.44
C GLU A 518 -20.40 3.39 -26.44
N ASN A 519 -19.76 2.28 -26.09
CA ASN A 519 -20.28 1.35 -25.09
C ASN A 519 -20.34 1.98 -23.70
N MET A 520 -19.32 2.76 -23.30
CA MET A 520 -19.35 3.46 -22.01
C MET A 520 -20.60 4.34 -21.89
N ILE A 521 -20.88 5.16 -22.91
CA ILE A 521 -22.06 6.04 -22.91
C ILE A 521 -23.37 5.22 -22.92
N LYS A 522 -23.45 4.19 -23.77
CA LYS A 522 -24.64 3.34 -23.89
C LYS A 522 -25.00 2.62 -22.59
N PHE A 523 -24.01 2.12 -21.86
CA PHE A 523 -24.22 1.33 -20.65
C PHE A 523 -24.08 2.16 -19.36
N TYR A 524 -23.64 3.42 -19.42
CA TYR A 524 -23.50 4.30 -18.26
C TYR A 524 -24.72 4.35 -17.34
N PRO A 525 -25.98 4.38 -17.82
CA PRO A 525 -27.14 4.38 -16.93
C PRO A 525 -27.21 3.18 -15.96
N ARG A 526 -26.60 2.03 -16.33
CA ARG A 526 -26.49 0.84 -15.47
C ARG A 526 -25.30 0.89 -14.52
N LEU A 527 -24.33 1.77 -14.77
CA LEU A 527 -23.07 1.91 -14.04
C LEU A 527 -23.03 3.16 -13.15
N ALA A 528 -23.92 4.13 -13.42
CA ALA A 528 -23.89 5.49 -12.92
C ALA A 528 -23.75 5.57 -11.39
N THR A 529 -24.51 4.75 -10.67
CA THR A 529 -24.53 4.77 -9.19
C THR A 529 -23.33 4.09 -8.56
N VAL A 530 -22.64 3.20 -9.29
CA VAL A 530 -21.58 2.35 -8.73
C VAL A 530 -20.39 3.19 -8.30
N GLU A 531 -19.98 4.15 -9.14
CA GLU A 531 -18.82 4.99 -8.81
C GLU A 531 -19.12 5.95 -7.66
N HIS A 532 -20.29 6.59 -7.68
CA HIS A 532 -20.68 7.49 -6.60
C HIS A 532 -20.84 6.76 -5.26
N THR A 533 -21.36 5.53 -5.28
CA THR A 533 -21.46 4.67 -4.09
C THR A 533 -20.07 4.34 -3.55
N ARG A 534 -19.15 3.88 -4.42
CA ARG A 534 -17.75 3.57 -4.06
C ARG A 534 -17.02 4.79 -3.48
N TRP A 535 -17.19 5.95 -4.11
CA TRP A 535 -16.60 7.20 -3.64
C TRP A 535 -17.19 7.66 -2.31
N SER A 536 -18.51 7.56 -2.14
CA SER A 536 -19.17 7.88 -0.86
C SER A 536 -18.72 6.94 0.25
N ALA A 537 -18.61 5.63 -0.02
CA ALA A 537 -18.12 4.63 0.91
C ALA A 537 -16.70 4.96 1.40
N GLU A 538 -15.79 5.27 0.47
CA GLU A 538 -14.43 5.71 0.79
C GLU A 538 -14.43 6.93 1.71
N LYS A 539 -15.21 7.96 1.36
CA LYS A 539 -15.30 9.18 2.17
C LYS A 539 -15.84 8.91 3.56
N MET A 540 -16.87 8.08 3.70
CA MET A 540 -17.44 7.72 5.00
C MET A 540 -16.45 6.91 5.85
N VAL A 541 -15.73 5.95 5.26
CA VAL A 541 -14.64 5.19 5.94
C VAL A 541 -13.55 6.10 6.46
N PHE A 542 -13.24 7.17 5.73
CA PHE A 542 -12.28 8.18 6.14
C PHE A 542 -12.90 9.35 6.91
N ASN A 543 -14.02 9.11 7.61
CA ASN A 543 -14.69 10.02 8.54
C ASN A 543 -15.21 11.32 7.93
N PHE A 544 -15.45 11.38 6.62
CA PHE A 544 -16.15 12.51 6.04
C PHE A 544 -17.62 12.51 6.44
N ARG A 545 -18.18 13.71 6.56
CA ARG A 545 -19.59 13.90 6.87
C ARG A 545 -20.26 14.78 5.84
N TYR A 546 -21.52 14.50 5.59
CA TYR A 546 -22.34 15.40 4.80
C TYR A 546 -22.46 16.77 5.49
N GLY A 547 -22.27 17.84 4.72
CA GLY A 547 -22.60 19.19 5.14
C GLY A 547 -22.50 20.18 3.98
N PRO A 548 -23.43 21.14 3.87
CA PRO A 548 -23.38 22.14 2.82
C PRO A 548 -22.20 23.10 3.03
N TYR A 549 -21.58 23.55 1.94
CA TYR A 549 -20.55 24.58 2.02
C TYR A 549 -21.16 25.99 2.14
N PRO A 550 -20.51 26.90 2.88
CA PRO A 550 -20.88 28.31 2.90
C PRO A 550 -20.52 28.99 1.57
N ALA A 551 -21.09 30.19 1.35
CA ALA A 551 -20.79 30.99 0.16
C ALA A 551 -19.33 31.47 0.11
N GLU A 552 -18.66 31.62 1.26
CA GLU A 552 -17.28 32.08 1.34
C GLU A 552 -16.25 30.97 1.05
N ARG A 553 -15.33 31.25 0.11
CA ARG A 553 -14.33 30.27 -0.37
C ARG A 553 -13.32 29.83 0.68
N LYS A 554 -12.98 30.70 1.64
CA LYS A 554 -11.96 30.41 2.66
C LYS A 554 -12.44 29.34 3.63
N ASP A 555 -13.68 29.45 4.09
CA ASP A 555 -14.28 28.49 5.02
C ASP A 555 -14.49 27.12 4.36
N LYS A 556 -14.81 27.10 3.06
CA LYS A 556 -14.91 25.85 2.29
C LYS A 556 -13.66 24.98 2.37
N VAL A 557 -12.46 25.58 2.29
CA VAL A 557 -11.20 24.82 2.35
C VAL A 557 -11.02 24.17 3.71
N VAL A 558 -11.26 24.93 4.80
CA VAL A 558 -11.14 24.42 6.17
C VAL A 558 -12.18 23.32 6.43
N LEU A 559 -13.42 23.55 6.01
CA LEU A 559 -14.49 22.55 6.15
C LEU A 559 -14.14 21.25 5.41
N LYS A 560 -13.66 21.34 4.17
CA LYS A 560 -13.36 20.17 3.34
C LYS A 560 -12.11 19.43 3.79
N GLU A 561 -11.00 20.14 3.95
CA GLU A 561 -9.68 19.51 4.13
C GLU A 561 -9.38 19.23 5.62
N VAL A 562 -9.95 19.99 6.56
CA VAL A 562 -9.70 19.80 8.01
C VAL A 562 -10.87 19.11 8.71
N LEU A 563 -12.10 19.62 8.54
CA LEU A 563 -13.27 19.02 9.20
C LEU A 563 -13.90 17.86 8.44
N LYS A 564 -13.37 17.52 7.26
CA LYS A 564 -13.82 16.41 6.40
C LYS A 564 -15.32 16.54 6.07
N ILE A 565 -15.80 17.76 5.83
CA ILE A 565 -17.16 18.01 5.38
C ILE A 565 -17.22 17.94 3.85
N HIS A 566 -18.21 17.24 3.31
CA HIS A 566 -18.45 17.19 1.88
C HIS A 566 -19.94 17.28 1.52
N ASP A 567 -20.30 18.22 0.66
CA ASP A 567 -21.69 18.51 0.24
C ASP A 567 -22.29 17.45 -0.70
N GLN A 568 -21.44 16.65 -1.34
CA GLN A 568 -21.83 15.58 -2.28
C GLN A 568 -22.05 14.20 -1.63
N LEU A 569 -21.97 14.07 -0.30
CA LEU A 569 -22.31 12.83 0.41
C LEU A 569 -23.83 12.68 0.54
N ILE A 570 -24.48 12.57 -0.62
CA ILE A 570 -25.92 12.43 -0.80
C ILE A 570 -26.19 11.36 -1.87
N PRO A 571 -27.40 10.77 -1.94
CA PRO A 571 -27.75 9.83 -3.00
C PRO A 571 -27.50 10.39 -4.40
N TYR A 572 -27.06 9.54 -5.33
CA TYR A 572 -26.68 9.91 -6.70
C TYR A 572 -27.80 10.68 -7.43
N GLU A 573 -29.06 10.32 -7.19
CA GLU A 573 -30.23 10.94 -7.82
C GLU A 573 -30.40 12.41 -7.42
N LYS A 574 -29.84 12.82 -6.25
CA LYS A 574 -29.90 14.18 -5.72
C LYS A 574 -28.73 15.05 -6.16
N LEU A 575 -27.74 14.49 -6.85
CA LEU A 575 -26.64 15.27 -7.42
C LEU A 575 -27.13 16.15 -8.57
N THR A 576 -26.45 17.28 -8.76
CA THR A 576 -26.64 18.09 -9.98
C THR A 576 -26.05 17.35 -11.18
N GLU A 577 -26.48 17.69 -12.40
CA GLU A 577 -25.95 17.08 -13.62
C GLU A 577 -24.44 17.36 -13.81
N GLU A 578 -23.94 18.49 -13.31
CA GLU A 578 -22.51 18.81 -13.28
C GLU A 578 -21.73 17.84 -12.39
N GLU A 579 -22.28 17.49 -11.23
CA GLU A 579 -21.64 16.57 -10.30
C GLU A 579 -21.70 15.11 -10.80
N LYS A 580 -22.84 14.69 -11.37
CA LYS A 580 -22.95 13.38 -12.05
C LYS A 580 -21.96 13.21 -13.20
N LYS A 581 -21.57 14.31 -13.86
CA LYS A 581 -20.56 14.28 -14.92
C LYS A 581 -19.20 13.81 -14.41
N LYS A 582 -18.87 14.04 -13.13
CA LYS A 582 -17.61 13.57 -12.54
C LYS A 582 -17.55 12.04 -12.47
N ASP A 583 -18.66 11.38 -12.19
CA ASP A 583 -18.75 9.92 -12.21
C ASP A 583 -18.64 9.38 -13.64
N LEU A 584 -19.34 9.99 -14.58
CA LEU A 584 -19.26 9.66 -16.01
C LEU A 584 -17.83 9.77 -16.55
N ASN A 585 -17.12 10.83 -16.15
CA ASN A 585 -15.74 11.10 -16.55
C ASN A 585 -14.79 9.93 -16.24
N LEU A 586 -14.96 9.26 -15.10
CA LEU A 586 -14.15 8.07 -14.80
C LEU A 586 -14.44 6.92 -15.77
N PHE A 587 -15.70 6.72 -16.16
CA PHE A 587 -16.07 5.69 -17.14
C PHE A 587 -15.58 6.03 -18.55
N LEU A 588 -15.61 7.30 -18.96
CA LEU A 588 -15.05 7.74 -20.24
C LEU A 588 -13.53 7.53 -20.32
N LEU A 589 -12.84 7.56 -19.18
CA LEU A 589 -11.41 7.28 -19.06
C LEU A 589 -11.06 5.78 -19.13
N MET A 590 -12.02 4.88 -18.94
CA MET A 590 -11.79 3.42 -18.86
C MET A 590 -11.07 2.80 -20.07
N PRO A 591 -11.33 3.21 -21.34
CA PRO A 591 -10.58 2.69 -22.48
C PRO A 591 -9.07 2.98 -22.39
N LEU A 592 -8.69 4.16 -21.88
CA LEU A 592 -7.29 4.54 -21.68
C LEU A 592 -6.65 3.71 -20.58
N LEU A 593 -7.31 3.59 -19.43
CA LEU A 593 -6.82 2.79 -18.30
C LEU A 593 -6.69 1.30 -18.65
N TYR A 594 -7.64 0.77 -19.44
CA TYR A 594 -7.59 -0.60 -19.92
C TYR A 594 -6.34 -0.86 -20.77
N LYS A 595 -6.03 0.01 -21.74
CA LYS A 595 -4.83 -0.12 -22.58
C LYS A 595 -3.53 0.10 -21.82
N LEU A 596 -3.50 1.07 -20.89
CA LEU A 596 -2.34 1.31 -20.02
C LEU A 596 -2.02 0.05 -19.20
N LYS A 597 -3.03 -0.57 -18.59
CA LYS A 597 -2.88 -1.81 -17.82
C LYS A 597 -2.41 -2.99 -18.69
N GLN A 598 -2.98 -3.17 -19.88
CA GLN A 598 -2.55 -4.21 -20.82
C GLN A 598 -1.08 -4.06 -21.25
N THR A 599 -0.66 -2.83 -21.56
CA THR A 599 0.71 -2.54 -22.01
C THR A 599 1.73 -2.93 -20.93
N ARG A 600 1.43 -2.58 -19.67
CA ARG A 600 2.30 -2.89 -18.54
C ARG A 600 2.37 -4.39 -18.24
N ASN A 601 1.23 -5.10 -18.29
CA ASN A 601 1.20 -6.55 -18.10
C ASN A 601 2.08 -7.30 -19.13
N LYS A 602 2.18 -6.78 -20.37
CA LYS A 602 3.08 -7.33 -21.41
C LYS A 602 4.57 -7.02 -21.20
N GLN A 603 4.90 -6.02 -20.37
CA GLN A 603 6.29 -5.65 -20.08
C GLN A 603 6.85 -6.40 -18.85
N VAL A 604 5.97 -6.86 -17.96
CA VAL A 604 6.33 -7.55 -16.71
C VAL A 604 6.29 -9.07 -16.83
N GLY A 605 5.50 -9.61 -17.77
CA GLY A 605 5.47 -11.04 -18.12
C GLY A 605 6.40 -11.36 -19.27
#